data_AF-A0A1I7BRT9-F1
#
_entry.id   AF-A0A1I7BRT9-F1
#
_cell.length_a   1.000
_cell.length_b   1.000
_cell.length_c   1.000
_cell.angle_alpha   90.00
_cell.angle_beta   90.00
_cell.angle_gamma   90.00
#
_symmetry.space_group_name_H-M   'P 1'
#
loop_
_entity.id
_entity.type
_entity.pdbx_description
1 polymer ?
#
loop_
_entity_poly.entity_id
_entity_poly.type
_entity_poly.pdbx_seq_one_letter_code
_entity_poly.pdbx_strand_id
1 'polypeptide(L)'
;MRDESSSAHEPPRSEHGSAMERAAQTREAHRVTLIGAVIDFAVGVAKMIAGVMVGSAALVADGIHSFSDILTDLFVVAATHFGRQEPDSNHPYGHGRIETLATLWLGSVLIFVAGGIAWASIGRLLEGEPIPAPGFWAIGIAVIALLAKEWIFRYTMQVARRVNSRLLEANAWHSRSDALSTVVVLIGLVAAQVGVGWMDALAAIVVGVMVGQVGGRLLWESGRELIDTALPAEERDAMQRAAEEVAGVRSVHDLRARKLGSDILLDLHIVVPPRVTVSEAHEIGNEASRRLRETFPNLHDVTFHIDPEDDAGETEHSLRPAPPLRADVEGVLDQAWHDLPIWQACVDLDLHYLDNQVDVSLYVDTLPPGQDLDAAAQALRRAASRLDWVGRLRVWLGPGKG
;
A
#
# COMPACT_ATOMS: atom_id res chain seq x y z
N MET A 1 52.30 -31.78 -31.41
CA MET A 1 51.87 -30.90 -32.51
C MET A 1 50.53 -31.41 -33.01
N ARG A 2 49.43 -30.92 -32.42
CA ARG A 2 48.05 -31.06 -32.90
C ARG A 2 47.21 -29.99 -32.19
N ASP A 3 46.41 -29.31 -33.01
CA ASP A 3 45.85 -27.98 -32.82
C ASP A 3 44.86 -27.83 -31.65
N GLU A 4 44.97 -26.67 -31.00
CA GLU A 4 43.92 -26.06 -30.18
C GLU A 4 42.86 -25.45 -31.09
N SER A 5 41.65 -26.03 -31.12
CA SER A 5 40.50 -25.42 -31.77
C SER A 5 39.85 -24.42 -30.81
N SER A 6 40.12 -23.14 -31.05
CA SER A 6 39.46 -21.99 -30.45
C SER A 6 37.95 -22.01 -30.75
N SER A 7 37.14 -22.28 -29.72
CA SER A 7 35.69 -22.07 -29.73
C SER A 7 35.42 -20.60 -29.46
N ALA A 8 35.23 -19.81 -30.52
CA ALA A 8 34.77 -18.44 -30.42
C ALA A 8 33.38 -18.40 -29.77
N HIS A 9 33.31 -17.86 -28.56
CA HIS A 9 32.08 -17.56 -27.85
C HIS A 9 31.39 -16.38 -28.57
N GLU A 10 30.31 -16.66 -29.28
CA GLU A 10 29.47 -15.66 -29.92
C GLU A 10 28.68 -14.92 -28.82
N PRO A 11 28.76 -13.58 -28.70
CA PRO A 11 28.01 -12.86 -27.67
C PRO A 11 26.50 -12.91 -27.99
N PRO A 12 25.62 -12.92 -26.96
CA PRO A 12 24.18 -13.04 -27.17
C PRO A 12 23.62 -11.82 -27.91
N ARG A 13 23.31 -11.99 -29.20
CA ARG A 13 22.55 -11.04 -30.02
C ARG A 13 21.05 -11.15 -29.71
N SER A 14 20.58 -10.62 -28.57
CA SER A 14 19.13 -10.49 -28.34
C SER A 14 18.67 -9.47 -27.29
N GLU A 15 19.53 -8.97 -26.40
CA GLU A 15 19.06 -8.02 -25.36
C GLU A 15 18.77 -6.61 -25.91
N HIS A 16 19.60 -6.13 -26.85
CA HIS A 16 19.46 -4.79 -27.44
C HIS A 16 18.18 -4.60 -28.27
N GLY A 17 17.68 -5.65 -28.93
CA GLY A 17 16.43 -5.59 -29.71
C GLY A 17 15.22 -5.39 -28.81
N SER A 18 15.17 -6.07 -27.67
CA SER A 18 14.05 -5.99 -26.72
C SER A 18 13.97 -4.65 -25.98
N ALA A 19 15.12 -4.04 -25.67
CA ALA A 19 15.18 -2.73 -25.00
C ALA A 19 14.74 -1.59 -25.94
N MET A 20 15.17 -1.61 -27.20
CA MET A 20 14.74 -0.62 -28.19
C MET A 20 13.24 -0.73 -28.51
N GLU A 21 12.72 -1.96 -28.57
CA GLU A 21 11.28 -2.20 -28.81
C GLU A 21 10.42 -1.74 -27.62
N ARG A 22 10.84 -2.01 -26.38
CA ARG A 22 10.19 -1.49 -25.16
C ARG A 22 10.23 0.03 -25.10
N ALA A 23 11.37 0.66 -25.40
CA ALA A 23 11.49 2.12 -25.43
C ALA A 23 10.58 2.74 -26.51
N ALA A 24 10.45 2.10 -27.67
CA ALA A 24 9.55 2.53 -28.72
C ALA A 24 8.07 2.41 -28.31
N GLN A 25 7.67 1.29 -27.68
CA GLN A 25 6.32 1.08 -27.15
C GLN A 25 5.96 2.11 -26.06
N THR A 26 6.87 2.36 -25.11
CA THR A 26 6.69 3.39 -24.06
C THR A 26 6.54 4.78 -24.67
N ARG A 27 7.35 5.11 -25.68
CA ARG A 27 7.25 6.40 -26.38
C ARG A 27 5.95 6.55 -27.16
N GLU A 28 5.47 5.48 -27.80
CA GLU A 28 4.18 5.47 -28.49
C GLU A 28 3.03 5.65 -27.50
N ALA A 29 3.08 4.96 -26.35
CA ALA A 29 2.12 5.11 -25.26
C ALA A 29 2.05 6.55 -24.72
N HIS A 30 3.20 7.15 -24.36
CA HIS A 30 3.25 8.54 -23.91
C HIS A 30 2.71 9.52 -24.94
N ARG A 31 3.02 9.30 -26.22
CA ARG A 31 2.55 10.17 -27.31
C ARG A 31 1.03 10.14 -27.44
N VAL A 32 0.43 8.96 -27.37
CA VAL A 32 -1.04 8.81 -27.44
C VAL A 32 -1.70 9.49 -26.25
N THR A 33 -1.20 9.26 -25.04
CA THR A 33 -1.74 9.89 -23.82
C THR A 33 -1.66 11.41 -23.91
N LEU A 34 -0.53 11.97 -24.36
CA LEU A 34 -0.37 13.43 -24.52
C LEU A 34 -1.32 14.00 -25.57
N ILE A 35 -1.47 13.34 -26.72
CA ILE A 35 -2.40 13.77 -27.77
C ILE A 35 -3.84 13.74 -27.25
N GLY A 36 -4.23 12.68 -26.56
CA GLY A 36 -5.54 12.56 -25.91
C GLY A 36 -5.79 13.71 -24.94
N ALA A 37 -4.89 13.92 -23.99
CA ALA A 37 -5.00 14.98 -22.99
C ALA A 37 -5.14 16.39 -23.60
N VAL A 38 -4.36 16.71 -24.64
CA VAL A 38 -4.45 18.01 -25.33
C VAL A 38 -5.80 18.19 -26.03
N ILE A 39 -6.31 17.14 -26.68
CA ILE A 39 -7.61 17.21 -27.36
C ILE A 39 -8.75 17.31 -26.34
N ASP A 40 -8.73 16.51 -25.29
CA ASP A 40 -9.72 16.57 -24.22
C ASP A 40 -9.73 17.95 -23.57
N PHE A 41 -8.56 18.58 -23.39
CA PHE A 41 -8.46 19.95 -22.88
C PHE A 41 -9.11 20.96 -23.81
N ALA A 42 -8.76 20.92 -25.09
CA ALA A 42 -9.34 21.82 -26.08
C ALA A 42 -10.86 21.65 -26.17
N VAL A 43 -11.35 20.40 -26.15
CA VAL A 43 -12.77 20.07 -26.18
C VAL A 43 -13.50 20.54 -24.93
N GLY A 44 -12.94 20.29 -23.73
CA GLY A 44 -13.52 20.73 -22.46
C GLY A 44 -13.66 22.25 -22.37
N VAL A 45 -12.59 22.98 -22.71
CA VAL A 45 -12.60 24.46 -22.74
C VAL A 45 -13.61 24.98 -23.78
N ALA A 46 -13.65 24.39 -24.98
CA ALA A 46 -14.59 24.80 -26.01
C ALA A 46 -16.05 24.59 -25.58
N LYS A 47 -16.39 23.46 -24.95
CA LYS A 47 -17.72 23.20 -24.38
C LYS A 47 -18.07 24.21 -23.29
N MET A 48 -17.15 24.49 -22.39
CA MET A 48 -17.38 25.45 -21.30
C MET A 48 -17.70 26.85 -21.84
N ILE A 49 -16.89 27.36 -22.77
CA ILE A 49 -17.12 28.67 -23.42
C ILE A 49 -18.47 28.67 -24.16
N ALA A 50 -18.72 27.64 -24.96
CA ALA A 50 -19.96 27.52 -25.72
C ALA A 50 -21.20 27.44 -24.81
N GLY A 51 -21.13 26.66 -23.73
CA GLY A 51 -22.20 26.50 -22.76
C GLY A 51 -22.55 27.81 -22.06
N VAL A 52 -21.54 28.59 -21.66
CA VAL A 52 -21.75 29.92 -21.06
C VAL A 52 -22.35 30.90 -22.06
N MET A 53 -21.83 30.96 -23.29
CA MET A 53 -22.34 31.86 -24.33
C MET A 53 -23.81 31.60 -24.68
N VAL A 54 -24.23 30.34 -24.57
CA VAL A 54 -25.55 29.87 -24.98
C VAL A 54 -26.52 29.73 -23.80
N GLY A 55 -26.02 29.74 -22.56
CA GLY A 55 -26.85 29.54 -21.35
C GLY A 55 -27.30 28.09 -21.12
N SER A 56 -26.56 27.10 -21.65
CA SER A 56 -26.82 25.68 -21.42
C SER A 56 -26.07 25.19 -20.19
N ALA A 57 -26.79 24.78 -19.15
CA ALA A 57 -26.18 24.24 -17.94
C ALA A 57 -25.60 22.85 -18.21
N ALA A 58 -26.22 22.04 -19.08
CA ALA A 58 -25.70 20.71 -19.41
C ALA A 58 -24.35 20.78 -20.09
N LEU A 59 -24.20 21.69 -21.07
CA LEU A 59 -22.96 21.85 -21.81
C LEU A 59 -21.85 22.44 -20.93
N VAL A 60 -22.19 23.36 -20.01
CA VAL A 60 -21.24 23.85 -19.00
C VAL A 60 -20.81 22.73 -18.07
N ALA A 61 -21.74 21.92 -17.55
CA ALA A 61 -21.44 20.80 -16.65
C ALA A 61 -20.52 19.76 -17.31
N ASP A 62 -20.76 19.43 -18.58
CA ASP A 62 -19.93 18.50 -19.36
C ASP A 62 -18.55 19.09 -19.69
N GLY A 63 -18.47 20.40 -19.92
CA GLY A 63 -17.21 21.13 -20.05
C GLY A 63 -16.40 21.11 -18.76
N ILE A 64 -17.05 21.37 -17.62
CA ILE A 64 -16.45 21.29 -16.29
C ILE A 64 -15.96 19.87 -15.99
N HIS A 65 -16.78 18.85 -16.24
CA HIS A 65 -16.39 17.44 -16.09
C HIS A 65 -15.10 17.15 -16.86
N SER A 66 -15.10 17.46 -18.17
CA SER A 66 -13.93 17.22 -19.03
C SER A 66 -12.70 18.03 -18.60
N PHE A 67 -12.88 19.26 -18.10
CA PHE A 67 -11.78 20.09 -17.58
C PHE A 67 -11.24 19.55 -16.24
N SER A 68 -12.13 19.09 -15.37
CA SER A 68 -11.81 18.47 -14.08
C SER A 68 -11.00 17.19 -14.23
N ASP A 69 -11.27 16.37 -15.26
CA ASP A 69 -10.49 15.16 -15.55
C ASP A 69 -9.02 15.50 -15.83
N ILE A 70 -8.76 16.54 -16.63
CA ILE A 70 -7.38 16.95 -16.97
C ILE A 70 -6.68 17.59 -15.78
N LEU A 71 -7.43 18.39 -15.01
CA LEU A 71 -6.89 18.97 -13.79
C LEU A 71 -6.53 17.85 -12.80
N THR A 72 -7.36 16.81 -12.72
CA THR A 72 -7.08 15.60 -11.92
C THR A 72 -5.80 14.93 -12.36
N ASP A 73 -5.63 14.66 -13.65
CA ASP A 73 -4.41 14.04 -14.18
C ASP A 73 -3.15 14.86 -13.87
N LEU A 74 -3.22 16.18 -14.07
CA LEU A 74 -2.11 17.09 -13.78
C LEU A 74 -1.78 17.11 -12.29
N PHE A 75 -2.81 17.16 -11.44
CA PHE A 75 -2.65 17.13 -9.98
C PHE A 75 -2.07 15.81 -9.51
N VAL A 76 -2.51 14.67 -10.05
CA VAL A 76 -1.95 13.35 -9.73
C VAL A 76 -0.48 13.31 -10.10
N VAL A 77 -0.10 13.75 -11.31
CA VAL A 77 1.32 13.79 -11.72
C VAL A 77 2.16 14.66 -10.79
N ALA A 78 1.67 15.85 -10.44
CA ALA A 78 2.36 16.73 -9.51
C ALA A 78 2.45 16.11 -8.10
N ALA A 79 1.35 15.59 -7.59
CA ALA A 79 1.25 15.01 -6.26
C ALA A 79 2.13 13.77 -6.11
N THR A 80 2.17 12.90 -7.12
CA THR A 80 3.11 11.76 -7.16
C THR A 80 4.56 12.25 -7.21
N HIS A 81 4.88 13.33 -7.93
CA HIS A 81 6.24 13.87 -7.95
C HIS A 81 6.68 14.37 -6.56
N PHE A 82 5.82 15.11 -5.86
CA PHE A 82 6.11 15.57 -4.50
C PHE A 82 6.03 14.44 -3.45
N GLY A 83 5.15 13.47 -3.65
CA GLY A 83 4.95 12.34 -2.74
C GLY A 83 6.10 11.32 -2.74
N ARG A 84 6.80 11.18 -3.88
CA ARG A 84 7.95 10.27 -4.04
C ARG A 84 9.28 10.88 -3.58
N GLN A 85 9.25 12.00 -2.89
CA GLN A 85 10.45 12.55 -2.27
C GLN A 85 10.90 11.66 -1.11
N GLU A 86 12.20 11.38 -1.08
CA GLU A 86 12.83 10.56 -0.04
C GLU A 86 12.58 11.13 1.37
N PRO A 87 12.65 10.30 2.42
CA PRO A 87 12.57 10.75 3.80
C PRO A 87 13.59 11.84 4.15
N ASP A 88 13.16 12.79 4.96
CA ASP A 88 14.01 13.84 5.52
C ASP A 88 13.86 13.94 7.04
N SER A 89 14.56 14.88 7.69
CA SER A 89 14.53 15.03 9.15
C SER A 89 13.16 15.43 9.71
N ASN A 90 12.32 16.10 8.92
CA ASN A 90 10.97 16.52 9.30
C ASN A 90 9.93 15.46 8.91
N HIS A 91 10.25 14.59 7.94
CA HIS A 91 9.40 13.51 7.43
C HIS A 91 10.16 12.18 7.37
N PRO A 92 10.39 11.50 8.51
CA PRO A 92 11.19 10.27 8.57
C PRO A 92 10.61 9.08 7.81
N TYR A 93 9.31 9.10 7.52
CA TYR A 93 8.61 8.08 6.72
C TYR A 93 8.41 8.51 5.25
N GLY A 94 9.00 9.64 4.83
CA GLY A 94 8.84 10.18 3.48
C GLY A 94 7.59 11.03 3.30
N HIS A 95 7.38 11.44 2.05
CA HIS A 95 6.38 12.45 1.68
C HIS A 95 5.09 11.88 1.07
N GLY A 96 4.91 10.55 1.10
CA GLY A 96 3.80 9.89 0.41
C GLY A 96 2.40 10.42 0.77
N ARG A 97 2.19 10.91 2.00
CA ARG A 97 0.91 11.52 2.41
C ARG A 97 0.54 12.79 1.63
N ILE A 98 1.48 13.45 0.96
CA ILE A 98 1.19 14.58 0.06
C ILE A 98 0.26 14.14 -1.06
N GLU A 99 0.44 12.92 -1.59
CA GLU A 99 -0.44 12.36 -2.61
C GLU A 99 -1.87 12.17 -2.09
N THR A 100 -2.00 11.61 -0.88
CA THR A 100 -3.28 11.45 -0.20
C THR A 100 -3.97 12.79 0.03
N LEU A 101 -3.24 13.81 0.50
CA LEU A 101 -3.79 15.14 0.77
C LEU A 101 -4.20 15.87 -0.51
N ALA A 102 -3.41 15.76 -1.58
CA ALA A 102 -3.75 16.33 -2.88
C ALA A 102 -5.03 15.71 -3.45
N THR A 103 -5.14 14.38 -3.35
CA THR A 103 -6.32 13.62 -3.82
C THR A 103 -7.57 13.98 -3.00
N LEU A 104 -7.43 14.13 -1.68
CA LEU A 104 -8.50 14.59 -0.80
C LEU A 104 -8.97 16.02 -1.14
N TRP A 105 -8.03 16.93 -1.37
CA TRP A 105 -8.34 18.30 -1.77
C TRP A 105 -9.09 18.34 -3.11
N LEU A 106 -8.58 17.61 -4.10
CA LEU A 106 -9.20 17.51 -5.42
C LEU A 106 -10.62 16.93 -5.34
N GLY A 107 -10.81 15.83 -4.61
CA GLY A 107 -12.13 15.26 -4.36
C GLY A 107 -13.11 16.27 -3.73
N SER A 108 -12.63 17.10 -2.79
CA SER A 108 -13.42 18.18 -2.18
C SER A 108 -13.86 19.23 -3.20
N VAL A 109 -12.94 19.65 -4.08
CA VAL A 109 -13.22 20.61 -5.16
C VAL A 109 -14.27 20.07 -6.12
N LEU A 110 -14.16 18.80 -6.52
CA LEU A 110 -15.12 18.16 -7.42
C LEU A 110 -16.52 18.09 -6.83
N ILE A 111 -16.65 17.73 -5.55
CA ILE A 111 -17.95 17.73 -4.86
C ILE A 111 -18.54 19.14 -4.78
N PHE A 112 -17.71 20.13 -4.45
CA PHE A 112 -18.16 21.53 -4.39
C PHE A 112 -18.72 21.99 -5.75
N VAL A 113 -18.00 21.69 -6.84
CA VAL A 113 -18.42 22.04 -8.19
C VAL A 113 -19.67 21.28 -8.62
N ALA A 114 -19.75 19.98 -8.34
CA ALA A 114 -20.93 19.16 -8.57
C ALA A 114 -22.17 19.70 -7.84
N GLY A 115 -22.00 20.08 -6.57
CA GLY A 115 -23.04 20.72 -5.76
C GLY A 115 -23.50 22.05 -6.34
N GLY A 116 -22.56 22.88 -6.84
CA GLY A 116 -22.86 24.13 -7.53
C GLY A 116 -23.68 23.93 -8.80
N ILE A 117 -23.31 22.95 -9.65
CA ILE A 117 -24.05 22.59 -10.86
C ILE A 117 -25.46 22.12 -10.52
N ALA A 118 -25.58 21.22 -9.55
CA ALA A 118 -26.87 20.69 -9.12
C ALA A 118 -27.77 21.80 -8.54
N TRP A 119 -27.23 22.64 -7.66
CA TRP A 119 -27.95 23.77 -7.05
C TRP A 119 -28.47 24.75 -8.12
N ALA A 120 -27.61 25.18 -9.04
CA ALA A 120 -27.99 26.09 -10.12
C ALA A 120 -29.06 25.46 -11.04
N SER A 121 -28.91 24.18 -11.37
CA SER A 121 -29.85 23.48 -12.27
C SER A 121 -31.21 23.22 -11.61
N ILE A 122 -31.23 22.89 -10.32
CA ILE A 122 -32.47 22.75 -9.53
C ILE A 122 -33.17 24.11 -9.38
N GLY A 123 -32.43 25.18 -9.10
CA GLY A 123 -32.98 26.53 -9.04
C GLY A 123 -33.72 26.92 -10.32
N ARG A 124 -33.08 26.72 -11.48
CA ARG A 124 -33.70 26.97 -12.80
C ARG A 124 -34.98 26.16 -13.03
N LEU A 125 -35.03 24.91 -12.55
CA LEU A 125 -36.23 24.06 -12.66
C LEU A 125 -37.38 24.54 -11.76
N LEU A 126 -37.07 25.02 -10.55
CA LEU A 126 -38.07 25.47 -9.58
C LEU A 126 -38.62 26.87 -9.90
N GLU A 127 -37.78 27.77 -10.42
CA GLU A 127 -38.17 29.13 -10.78
C GLU A 127 -38.99 29.17 -12.09
N GLY A 128 -38.95 28.09 -12.88
CA GLY A 128 -39.71 28.00 -14.13
C GLY A 128 -39.23 28.97 -15.20
N GLU A 129 -37.98 29.45 -15.11
CA GLU A 129 -37.42 30.37 -16.09
C GLU A 129 -37.43 29.73 -17.50
N PRO A 130 -37.84 30.47 -18.54
CA PRO A 130 -37.73 30.00 -19.91
C PRO A 130 -36.27 29.75 -20.25
N ILE A 131 -35.87 28.48 -20.31
CA ILE A 131 -34.51 28.10 -20.72
C ILE A 131 -34.41 28.36 -22.23
N PRO A 132 -33.60 29.35 -22.67
CA PRO A 132 -33.51 29.69 -24.08
C PRO A 132 -32.99 28.50 -24.88
N ALA A 133 -33.49 28.37 -26.11
CA ALA A 133 -33.04 27.32 -27.01
C ALA A 133 -31.53 27.45 -27.22
N PRO A 134 -30.73 26.39 -27.01
CA PRO A 134 -29.27 26.47 -27.08
C PRO A 134 -28.74 26.86 -28.47
N GLY A 135 -29.59 26.77 -29.50
CA GLY A 135 -29.22 27.03 -30.87
C GLY A 135 -28.45 25.86 -31.49
N PHE A 136 -28.55 25.74 -32.80
CA PHE A 136 -27.90 24.65 -33.55
C PHE A 136 -26.38 24.66 -33.43
N TRP A 137 -25.77 25.79 -33.09
CA TRP A 137 -24.33 25.90 -32.84
C TRP A 137 -23.87 25.12 -31.60
N ALA A 138 -24.62 25.18 -30.48
CA ALA A 138 -24.28 24.41 -29.28
C ALA A 138 -24.38 22.90 -29.51
N ILE A 139 -25.42 22.47 -30.24
CA ILE A 139 -25.57 21.08 -30.67
C ILE A 139 -24.39 20.67 -31.58
N GLY A 140 -24.01 21.53 -32.53
CA GLY A 140 -22.85 21.29 -33.39
C GLY A 140 -21.55 21.10 -32.61
N ILE A 141 -21.29 21.93 -31.59
CA ILE A 141 -20.11 21.82 -30.72
C ILE A 141 -20.15 20.51 -29.91
N ALA A 142 -21.30 20.15 -29.34
CA ALA A 142 -21.47 18.90 -28.60
C ALA A 142 -21.26 17.67 -29.50
N VAL A 143 -21.74 17.70 -30.75
CA VAL A 143 -21.51 16.64 -31.75
C VAL A 143 -20.03 16.54 -32.13
N ILE A 144 -19.37 17.67 -32.41
CA ILE A 144 -17.94 17.70 -32.71
C ILE A 144 -17.13 17.11 -31.55
N ALA A 145 -17.48 17.48 -30.32
CA ALA A 145 -16.84 16.94 -29.13
C ALA A 145 -17.06 15.43 -28.96
N LEU A 146 -18.29 14.95 -29.20
CA LEU A 146 -18.59 13.52 -29.15
C LEU A 146 -17.78 12.73 -30.19
N LEU A 147 -17.66 13.26 -31.42
CA LEU A 147 -16.84 12.68 -32.47
C LEU A 147 -15.35 12.71 -32.13
N ALA A 148 -14.87 13.78 -31.48
CA ALA A 148 -13.49 13.87 -31.01
C ALA A 148 -13.19 12.80 -29.95
N LYS A 149 -14.07 12.60 -28.95
CA LYS A 149 -13.90 11.54 -27.95
C LYS A 149 -13.95 10.14 -28.55
N GLU A 150 -14.87 9.87 -29.47
CA GLU A 150 -14.92 8.57 -30.19
C GLU A 150 -13.65 8.35 -31.03
N TRP A 151 -13.10 9.41 -31.64
CA TRP A 151 -11.83 9.33 -32.36
C TRP A 151 -10.66 9.02 -31.42
N ILE A 152 -10.56 9.72 -30.28
CA ILE A 152 -9.55 9.45 -29.24
C ILE A 152 -9.65 7.99 -28.78
N PHE A 153 -10.87 7.52 -28.47
CA PHE A 153 -11.11 6.12 -28.08
C PHE A 153 -10.54 5.15 -29.12
N ARG A 154 -10.88 5.32 -30.40
CA ARG A 154 -10.42 4.42 -31.47
C ARG A 154 -8.91 4.48 -31.64
N TYR A 155 -8.34 5.68 -31.61
CA TYR A 155 -6.90 5.87 -31.75
C TYR A 155 -6.14 5.21 -30.59
N THR A 156 -6.55 5.49 -29.35
CA THR A 156 -5.95 4.89 -28.14
C THR A 156 -6.11 3.38 -28.13
N MET A 157 -7.30 2.85 -28.47
CA MET A 157 -7.55 1.40 -28.55
C MET A 157 -6.68 0.72 -29.62
N GLN A 158 -6.49 1.36 -30.77
CA GLN A 158 -5.65 0.83 -31.83
C GLN A 158 -4.18 0.76 -31.40
N VAL A 159 -3.69 1.73 -30.64
CA VAL A 159 -2.34 1.70 -30.09
C VAL A 159 -2.23 0.70 -28.94
N ALA A 160 -3.21 0.68 -28.02
CA ALA A 160 -3.26 -0.24 -26.89
C ALA A 160 -3.09 -1.70 -27.31
N ARG A 161 -3.81 -2.12 -28.37
CA ARG A 161 -3.71 -3.46 -28.95
C ARG A 161 -2.38 -3.72 -29.65
N ARG A 162 -1.77 -2.71 -30.26
CA ARG A 162 -0.46 -2.82 -30.92
C ARG A 162 0.67 -2.99 -29.91
N VAL A 163 0.62 -2.26 -28.80
CA VAL A 163 1.63 -2.34 -27.73
C VAL A 163 1.27 -3.36 -26.63
N ASN A 164 0.16 -4.09 -26.80
CA ASN A 164 -0.38 -5.06 -25.85
C ASN A 164 -0.47 -4.52 -24.39
N SER A 165 -0.96 -3.29 -24.24
CA SER A 165 -1.03 -2.60 -22.95
C SER A 165 -2.46 -2.54 -22.40
N ARG A 166 -2.73 -3.31 -21.35
CA ARG A 166 -4.00 -3.27 -20.61
C ARG A 166 -4.30 -1.91 -20.00
N LEU A 167 -3.26 -1.15 -19.61
CA LEU A 167 -3.40 0.20 -19.09
C LEU A 167 -3.94 1.16 -20.16
N LEU A 168 -3.43 1.10 -21.38
CA LEU A 168 -3.96 1.92 -22.48
C LEU A 168 -5.37 1.48 -22.90
N GLU A 169 -5.69 0.18 -22.82
CA GLU A 169 -7.06 -0.29 -23.06
C GLU A 169 -8.03 0.28 -22.03
N ALA A 170 -7.66 0.28 -20.75
CA ALA A 170 -8.46 0.89 -19.68
C ALA A 170 -8.64 2.39 -19.91
N ASN A 171 -7.58 3.12 -20.28
CA ASN A 171 -7.66 4.54 -20.59
C ASN A 171 -8.57 4.84 -21.80
N ALA A 172 -8.55 4.00 -22.83
CA ALA A 172 -9.47 4.13 -23.95
C ALA A 172 -10.94 3.96 -23.49
N TRP A 173 -11.23 2.93 -22.68
CA TRP A 173 -12.57 2.72 -22.13
C TRP A 173 -13.04 3.85 -21.20
N HIS A 174 -12.10 4.49 -20.49
CA HIS A 174 -12.38 5.68 -19.70
C HIS A 174 -12.88 6.83 -20.60
N SER A 175 -12.11 7.20 -21.63
CA SER A 175 -12.51 8.22 -22.61
C SER A 175 -13.87 7.94 -23.27
N ARG A 176 -14.17 6.66 -23.54
CA ARG A 176 -15.48 6.24 -24.05
C ARG A 176 -16.61 6.40 -23.04
N SER A 177 -16.33 6.18 -21.76
CA SER A 177 -17.30 6.42 -20.69
C SER A 177 -17.62 7.91 -20.59
N ASP A 178 -16.63 8.78 -20.81
CA ASP A 178 -16.86 10.24 -20.85
C ASP A 178 -17.52 10.71 -22.16
N ALA A 179 -17.49 9.90 -23.22
CA ALA A 179 -18.31 10.16 -24.40
C ALA A 179 -19.79 9.92 -24.09
N LEU A 180 -20.13 8.96 -23.21
CA LEU A 180 -21.51 8.69 -22.80
C LEU A 180 -22.12 9.85 -22.01
N SER A 181 -21.36 10.53 -21.15
CA SER A 181 -21.84 11.75 -20.48
C SER A 181 -22.15 12.86 -21.48
N THR A 182 -21.31 13.04 -22.51
CA THR A 182 -21.57 13.97 -23.61
C THR A 182 -22.82 13.58 -24.42
N VAL A 183 -23.16 12.29 -24.54
CA VAL A 183 -24.43 11.85 -25.16
C VAL A 183 -25.63 12.30 -24.33
N VAL A 184 -25.58 12.18 -23.00
CA VAL A 184 -26.65 12.68 -22.11
C VAL A 184 -26.88 14.17 -22.32
N VAL A 185 -25.80 14.94 -22.44
CA VAL A 185 -25.83 16.39 -22.71
C VAL A 185 -26.42 16.69 -24.07
N LEU A 186 -26.03 15.95 -25.10
CA LEU A 186 -26.56 16.11 -26.45
C LEU A 186 -28.07 15.84 -26.50
N ILE A 187 -28.56 14.82 -25.79
CA ILE A 187 -30.00 14.55 -25.65
C ILE A 187 -30.70 15.74 -24.98
N GLY A 188 -30.12 16.27 -23.90
CA GLY A 188 -30.64 17.46 -23.20
C GLY A 188 -30.72 18.69 -24.11
N LEU A 189 -29.66 18.97 -24.87
CA LEU A 189 -29.58 20.09 -25.82
C LEU A 189 -30.60 19.97 -26.95
N VAL A 190 -30.74 18.80 -27.57
CA VAL A 190 -31.70 18.57 -28.66
C VAL A 190 -33.13 18.68 -28.13
N ALA A 191 -33.42 18.12 -26.96
CA ALA A 191 -34.72 18.24 -26.34
C ALA A 191 -35.07 19.71 -25.99
N ALA A 192 -34.11 20.46 -25.45
CA ALA A 192 -34.28 21.89 -25.19
C ALA A 192 -34.53 22.68 -26.48
N GLN A 193 -33.85 22.33 -27.58
CA GLN A 193 -34.01 22.97 -28.89
C GLN A 193 -35.42 22.78 -29.49
N VAL A 194 -36.08 21.64 -29.23
CA VAL A 194 -37.44 21.37 -29.72
C VAL A 194 -38.56 21.83 -28.76
N GLY A 195 -38.20 22.59 -27.71
CA GLY A 195 -39.14 23.22 -26.78
C GLY A 195 -39.24 22.56 -25.40
N VAL A 196 -38.42 21.54 -25.11
CA VAL A 196 -38.40 20.84 -23.83
C VAL A 196 -37.22 21.33 -22.98
N GLY A 197 -37.21 22.63 -22.65
CA GLY A 197 -36.07 23.32 -22.02
C GLY A 197 -35.57 22.70 -20.70
N TRP A 198 -36.47 22.12 -19.90
CA TRP A 198 -36.13 21.49 -18.61
C TRP A 198 -35.18 20.28 -18.76
N MET A 199 -35.10 19.68 -19.95
CA MET A 199 -34.18 18.57 -20.23
C MET A 199 -32.71 18.99 -20.18
N ASP A 200 -32.38 20.26 -20.47
CA ASP A 200 -31.01 20.79 -20.28
C ASP A 200 -30.64 20.79 -18.79
N ALA A 201 -31.53 21.29 -17.93
CA ALA A 201 -31.29 21.29 -16.49
C ALA A 201 -31.23 19.86 -15.91
N LEU A 202 -32.07 18.94 -16.39
CA LEU A 202 -31.97 17.53 -15.99
C LEU A 202 -30.64 16.91 -16.41
N ALA A 203 -30.20 17.13 -17.65
CA ALA A 203 -28.92 16.63 -18.14
C ALA A 203 -27.74 17.20 -17.32
N ALA A 204 -27.80 18.49 -16.95
CA ALA A 204 -26.82 19.11 -16.07
C ALA A 204 -26.78 18.47 -14.66
N ILE A 205 -27.94 18.16 -14.08
CA ILE A 205 -28.03 17.45 -12.78
C ILE A 205 -27.40 16.06 -12.89
N VAL A 206 -27.71 15.30 -13.95
CA VAL A 206 -27.14 13.97 -14.17
C VAL A 206 -25.61 14.04 -14.26
N VAL A 207 -25.07 14.96 -15.05
CA VAL A 207 -23.62 15.17 -15.15
C VAL A 207 -23.04 15.61 -13.80
N GLY A 208 -23.69 16.52 -13.09
CA GLY A 208 -23.27 16.94 -11.75
C GLY A 208 -23.18 15.76 -10.76
N VAL A 209 -24.16 14.85 -10.78
CA VAL A 209 -24.12 13.61 -9.98
C VAL A 209 -22.93 12.72 -10.38
N MET A 210 -22.65 12.58 -11.67
CA MET A 210 -21.48 11.81 -12.15
C MET A 210 -20.17 12.40 -11.63
N VAL A 211 -19.98 13.71 -11.75
CA VAL A 211 -18.80 14.43 -11.20
C VAL A 211 -18.70 14.25 -9.69
N GLY A 212 -19.83 14.40 -8.98
CA GLY A 212 -19.90 14.24 -7.54
C GLY A 212 -19.57 12.83 -7.06
N GLN A 213 -19.95 11.79 -7.83
CA GLN A 213 -19.57 10.40 -7.54
C GLN A 213 -18.07 10.17 -7.64
N VAL A 214 -17.40 10.77 -8.64
CA VAL A 214 -15.93 10.72 -8.76
C VAL A 214 -15.27 11.42 -7.57
N GLY A 215 -15.69 12.65 -7.26
CA GLY A 215 -15.17 13.39 -6.10
C GLY A 215 -15.39 12.66 -4.77
N GLY A 216 -16.57 12.06 -4.58
CA GLY A 216 -16.91 11.27 -3.40
C GLY A 216 -16.07 10.01 -3.25
N ARG A 217 -15.76 9.32 -4.36
CA ARG A 217 -14.86 8.16 -4.34
C ARG A 217 -13.46 8.56 -3.92
N LEU A 218 -12.90 9.62 -4.52
CA LEU A 218 -11.58 10.14 -4.17
C LEU A 218 -11.51 10.53 -2.68
N LEU A 219 -12.53 11.25 -2.18
CA LEU A 219 -12.59 11.60 -0.75
C LEU A 219 -12.63 10.38 0.16
N TRP A 220 -13.43 9.37 -0.20
CA TRP A 220 -13.56 8.16 0.62
C TRP A 220 -12.27 7.35 0.63
N GLU A 221 -11.63 7.18 -0.52
CA GLU A 221 -10.37 6.44 -0.64
C GLU A 221 -9.23 7.15 0.10
N SER A 222 -9.03 8.45 -0.14
CA SER A 222 -8.00 9.23 0.57
C SER A 222 -8.29 9.37 2.06
N GLY A 223 -9.57 9.49 2.45
CA GLY A 223 -9.97 9.52 3.86
C GLY A 223 -9.62 8.22 4.58
N ARG A 224 -9.86 7.07 3.94
CA ARG A 224 -9.50 5.75 4.48
C ARG A 224 -8.00 5.58 4.62
N GLU A 225 -7.24 6.05 3.63
CA GLU A 225 -5.77 6.02 3.70
C GLU A 225 -5.24 6.91 4.83
N LEU A 226 -5.82 8.10 5.02
CA LEU A 226 -5.37 9.04 6.06
C LEU A 226 -5.56 8.49 7.47
N ILE A 227 -6.59 7.68 7.70
CA ILE A 227 -6.87 7.00 8.99
C ILE A 227 -6.19 5.63 9.11
N ASP A 228 -5.21 5.33 8.25
CA ASP A 228 -4.42 4.09 8.25
C ASP A 228 -5.30 2.83 8.14
N THR A 229 -6.34 2.89 7.29
CA THR A 229 -7.20 1.72 7.07
C THR A 229 -6.38 0.53 6.56
N ALA A 230 -6.61 -0.62 7.19
CA ALA A 230 -5.92 -1.87 6.84
C ALA A 230 -6.13 -2.26 5.37
N LEU A 231 -5.11 -2.94 4.81
CA LEU A 231 -5.22 -3.59 3.51
C LEU A 231 -6.36 -4.64 3.47
N PRO A 232 -6.90 -4.95 2.27
CA PRO A 232 -7.86 -6.03 2.10
C PRO A 232 -7.38 -7.33 2.74
N ALA A 233 -8.30 -8.10 3.31
CA ALA A 233 -7.97 -9.34 4.02
C ALA A 233 -7.17 -10.32 3.14
N GLU A 234 -7.55 -10.47 1.87
CA GLU A 234 -6.85 -11.34 0.92
C GLU A 234 -5.36 -10.98 0.74
N GLU A 235 -5.03 -9.69 0.70
CA GLU A 235 -3.65 -9.22 0.60
C GLU A 235 -2.89 -9.46 1.92
N ARG A 236 -3.51 -9.18 3.06
CA ARG A 236 -2.91 -9.42 4.38
C ARG A 236 -2.64 -10.91 4.62
N ASP A 237 -3.59 -11.78 4.27
CA ASP A 237 -3.44 -13.22 4.39
C ASP A 237 -2.35 -13.75 3.45
N ALA A 238 -2.19 -13.15 2.26
CA ALA A 238 -1.10 -13.49 1.36
C ALA A 238 0.27 -13.08 1.91
N MET A 239 0.37 -11.90 2.53
CA MET A 239 1.60 -11.46 3.22
C MET A 239 1.93 -12.37 4.40
N GLN A 240 0.94 -12.71 5.23
CA GLN A 240 1.12 -13.63 6.35
C GLN A 240 1.67 -14.98 5.88
N ARG A 241 1.03 -15.61 4.88
CA ARG A 241 1.49 -16.89 4.32
C ARG A 241 2.90 -16.80 3.76
N ALA A 242 3.23 -15.73 3.03
CA ALA A 242 4.55 -15.55 2.45
C ALA A 242 5.64 -15.50 3.54
N ALA A 243 5.37 -14.86 4.68
CA ALA A 243 6.28 -14.82 5.82
C ALA A 243 6.37 -16.17 6.55
N GLU A 244 5.24 -16.87 6.74
CA GLU A 244 5.18 -18.19 7.39
C GLU A 244 5.88 -19.31 6.61
N GLU A 245 6.04 -19.15 5.29
CA GLU A 245 6.78 -20.09 4.44
C GLU A 245 8.31 -20.06 4.65
N VAL A 246 8.83 -19.06 5.38
CA VAL A 246 10.26 -18.97 5.68
C VAL A 246 10.67 -20.00 6.72
N ALA A 247 11.74 -20.74 6.43
CA ALA A 247 12.29 -21.72 7.36
C ALA A 247 12.71 -21.05 8.69
N GLY A 248 12.22 -21.58 9.80
CA GLY A 248 12.47 -21.02 11.13
C GLY A 248 11.34 -20.11 11.64
N VAL A 249 10.42 -19.68 10.79
CA VAL A 249 9.18 -19.04 11.22
C VAL A 249 8.18 -20.11 11.67
N ARG A 250 7.62 -19.97 12.86
CA ARG A 250 6.59 -20.88 13.41
C ARG A 250 5.18 -20.38 13.12
N SER A 251 4.97 -19.09 13.31
CA SER A 251 3.73 -18.38 13.03
C SER A 251 4.00 -16.89 12.89
N VAL A 252 3.06 -16.17 12.29
CA VAL A 252 3.05 -14.71 12.21
C VAL A 252 1.74 -14.20 12.78
N HIS A 253 1.80 -13.19 13.64
CA HIS A 253 0.61 -12.54 14.20
C HIS A 253 0.78 -11.01 14.25
N ASP A 254 -0.24 -10.30 14.73
CA ASP A 254 -0.33 -8.83 14.78
C ASP A 254 0.09 -8.12 13.47
N LEU A 255 -0.27 -8.71 12.33
CA LEU A 255 0.04 -8.16 11.03
C LEU A 255 -0.80 -6.90 10.76
N ARG A 256 -0.14 -5.76 10.81
CA ARG A 256 -0.70 -4.43 10.57
C ARG A 256 -0.09 -3.86 9.29
N ALA A 257 -0.91 -3.74 8.25
CA ALA A 257 -0.49 -3.19 6.96
C ALA A 257 -1.31 -1.94 6.62
N ARG A 258 -0.63 -0.85 6.29
CA ARG A 258 -1.24 0.43 5.88
C ARG A 258 -0.64 0.93 4.57
N LYS A 259 -1.41 1.72 3.83
CA LYS A 259 -0.95 2.39 2.60
C LYS A 259 -0.33 3.75 2.90
N LEU A 260 0.64 4.13 2.09
CA LEU A 260 1.25 5.45 2.03
C LEU A 260 1.47 5.81 0.56
N GLY A 261 0.48 6.45 -0.07
CA GLY A 261 0.47 6.64 -1.52
C GLY A 261 0.45 5.29 -2.25
N SER A 262 1.41 5.06 -3.14
CA SER A 262 1.59 3.77 -3.84
C SER A 262 2.21 2.67 -2.97
N ASP A 263 2.77 3.03 -1.82
CA ASP A 263 3.60 2.15 -1.02
C ASP A 263 2.82 1.53 0.14
N ILE A 264 3.33 0.42 0.66
CA ILE A 264 2.79 -0.31 1.80
C ILE A 264 3.82 -0.30 2.92
N LEU A 265 3.35 -0.01 4.14
CA LEU A 265 4.09 -0.16 5.38
C LEU A 265 3.49 -1.34 6.14
N LEU A 266 4.35 -2.24 6.59
CA LEU A 266 3.97 -3.46 7.27
C LEU A 266 4.68 -3.57 8.63
N ASP A 267 3.87 -3.73 9.67
CA ASP A 267 4.33 -4.12 11.00
C ASP A 267 3.84 -5.56 11.24
N LEU A 268 4.71 -6.45 11.71
CA LEU A 268 4.34 -7.84 12.00
C LEU A 268 5.14 -8.42 13.17
N HIS A 269 4.59 -9.42 13.82
CA HIS A 269 5.28 -10.23 14.82
C HIS A 269 5.59 -11.60 14.23
N ILE A 270 6.83 -12.05 14.39
CA ILE A 270 7.32 -13.32 13.85
C ILE A 270 7.71 -14.21 15.01
N VAL A 271 6.98 -15.31 15.18
CA VAL A 271 7.27 -16.31 16.20
C VAL A 271 8.36 -17.24 15.69
N VAL A 272 9.45 -17.37 16.43
CA VAL A 272 10.58 -18.25 16.13
C VAL A 272 10.76 -19.29 17.25
N PRO A 273 11.61 -20.34 17.07
CA PRO A 273 11.86 -21.27 18.16
C PRO A 273 12.51 -20.56 19.37
N PRO A 274 12.01 -20.77 20.61
CA PRO A 274 12.34 -19.96 21.80
C PRO A 274 13.80 -20.05 22.29
N ARG A 275 14.62 -20.89 21.65
CA ARG A 275 15.99 -21.19 22.08
C ARG A 275 17.02 -20.96 20.98
N VAL A 276 16.63 -20.35 19.86
CA VAL A 276 17.59 -19.82 18.90
C VAL A 276 18.34 -18.65 19.51
N THR A 277 19.52 -18.36 19.00
CA THR A 277 20.25 -17.15 19.43
C THR A 277 19.55 -15.90 18.90
N VAL A 278 19.71 -14.76 19.57
CA VAL A 278 19.16 -13.47 19.08
C VAL A 278 19.65 -13.17 17.66
N SER A 279 20.91 -13.52 17.34
CA SER A 279 21.47 -13.35 16.00
C SER A 279 20.78 -14.22 14.95
N GLU A 280 20.48 -15.47 15.26
CA GLU A 280 19.77 -16.38 14.36
C GLU A 280 18.31 -15.97 14.18
N ALA A 281 17.66 -15.56 15.28
CA ALA A 281 16.31 -15.01 15.28
C ALA A 281 16.20 -13.78 14.37
N HIS A 282 17.17 -12.87 14.46
CA HIS A 282 17.26 -11.69 13.59
C HIS A 282 17.40 -12.05 12.12
N GLU A 283 18.24 -13.04 11.79
CA GLU A 283 18.40 -13.49 10.40
C GLU A 283 17.15 -14.18 9.84
N ILE A 284 16.40 -14.94 10.65
CA ILE A 284 15.08 -15.49 10.27
C ILE A 284 14.13 -14.34 9.92
N GLY A 285 14.07 -13.30 10.76
CA GLY A 285 13.25 -12.11 10.49
C GLY A 285 13.68 -11.35 9.22
N ASN A 286 14.99 -11.22 8.99
CA ASN A 286 15.54 -10.60 7.78
C ASN A 286 15.16 -11.39 6.51
N GLU A 287 15.18 -12.72 6.57
CA GLU A 287 14.74 -13.57 5.46
C GLU A 287 13.23 -13.43 5.19
N ALA A 288 12.40 -13.38 6.24
CA ALA A 288 10.97 -13.09 6.10
C ALA A 288 10.71 -11.73 5.45
N SER A 289 11.42 -10.68 5.89
CA SER A 289 11.35 -9.34 5.31
C SER A 289 11.78 -9.32 3.83
N ARG A 290 12.86 -10.04 3.48
CA ARG A 290 13.34 -10.16 2.09
C ARG A 290 12.30 -10.85 1.20
N ARG A 291 11.77 -12.00 1.63
CA ARG A 291 10.74 -12.74 0.88
C ARG A 291 9.47 -11.92 0.68
N LEU A 292 9.03 -11.20 1.72
CA LEU A 292 7.90 -10.27 1.63
C LEU A 292 8.15 -9.18 0.57
N ARG A 293 9.32 -8.53 0.58
CA ARG A 293 9.66 -7.48 -0.40
C ARG A 293 9.79 -8.00 -1.83
N GLU A 294 10.31 -9.21 -2.00
CA GLU A 294 10.40 -9.88 -3.31
C GLU A 294 9.02 -10.25 -3.86
N THR A 295 8.11 -10.69 -2.98
CA THR A 295 6.75 -11.12 -3.36
C THR A 295 5.82 -9.93 -3.59
N PHE A 296 6.00 -8.84 -2.84
CA PHE A 296 5.16 -7.64 -2.86
C PHE A 296 6.00 -6.40 -3.19
N PRO A 297 6.17 -6.04 -4.48
CA PRO A 297 7.06 -4.95 -4.90
C PRO A 297 6.70 -3.56 -4.35
N ASN A 298 5.43 -3.37 -3.95
CA ASN A 298 4.96 -2.11 -3.36
C ASN A 298 5.21 -2.05 -1.83
N LEU A 299 5.79 -3.09 -1.24
CA LEU A 299 6.12 -3.15 0.18
C LEU A 299 7.42 -2.39 0.46
N HIS A 300 7.29 -1.13 0.85
CA HIS A 300 8.41 -0.22 1.03
C HIS A 300 9.05 -0.36 2.41
N ASP A 301 8.26 -0.54 3.45
CA ASP A 301 8.77 -0.67 4.82
C ASP A 301 8.21 -1.90 5.53
N VAL A 302 9.08 -2.58 6.27
CA VAL A 302 8.76 -3.79 7.03
C VAL A 302 9.46 -3.69 8.37
N THR A 303 8.68 -3.49 9.42
CA THR A 303 9.14 -3.56 10.80
C THR A 303 8.63 -4.85 11.40
N PHE A 304 9.53 -5.67 11.94
CA PHE A 304 9.15 -6.92 12.57
C PHE A 304 9.61 -6.99 14.03
N HIS A 305 8.75 -7.55 14.88
CA HIS A 305 9.11 -8.02 16.22
C HIS A 305 9.41 -9.52 16.14
N ILE A 306 10.39 -10.00 16.92
CA ILE A 306 10.68 -11.42 17.03
C ILE A 306 10.20 -11.93 18.37
N ASP A 307 9.24 -12.86 18.35
CA ASP A 307 8.67 -13.43 19.55
C ASP A 307 9.15 -14.88 19.76
N PRO A 308 9.53 -15.25 20.99
CA PRO A 308 9.90 -16.63 21.31
C PRO A 308 8.67 -17.55 21.44
N GLU A 309 7.48 -16.97 21.65
CA GLU A 309 6.22 -17.65 21.97
C GLU A 309 5.06 -16.94 21.23
N ASP A 310 3.94 -17.64 21.04
CA ASP A 310 2.77 -17.05 20.40
C ASP A 310 1.90 -16.37 21.45
N ASP A 311 1.92 -15.03 21.47
CA ASP A 311 1.15 -14.17 22.37
C ASP A 311 0.00 -13.46 21.63
N ALA A 312 -0.48 -14.05 20.53
CA ALA A 312 -1.58 -13.48 19.76
C ALA A 312 -2.83 -13.19 20.62
N GLY A 313 -3.27 -11.93 20.63
CA GLY A 313 -4.45 -11.48 21.37
C GLY A 313 -4.22 -11.28 22.88
N GLU A 314 -2.98 -11.41 23.32
CA GLU A 314 -2.58 -11.13 24.69
C GLU A 314 -2.35 -9.63 24.94
N THR A 315 -2.55 -9.18 26.18
CA THR A 315 -2.13 -7.84 26.59
C THR A 315 -0.62 -7.68 26.45
N GLU A 316 -0.22 -6.51 25.91
CA GLU A 316 1.17 -6.12 25.70
C GLU A 316 2.06 -6.48 26.90
N HIS A 317 3.12 -7.26 26.67
CA HIS A 317 3.94 -7.84 27.74
C HIS A 317 4.53 -6.79 28.70
N SER A 318 4.81 -5.59 28.20
CA SER A 318 5.29 -4.45 28.98
C SER A 318 4.29 -3.96 30.05
N LEU A 319 3.01 -4.32 29.94
CA LEU A 319 1.96 -3.94 30.88
C LEU A 319 1.73 -5.00 31.99
N ARG A 320 2.45 -6.12 31.93
CA ARG A 320 2.33 -7.22 32.90
C ARG A 320 3.43 -7.14 33.97
N PRO A 321 3.21 -7.73 35.16
CA PRO A 321 4.30 -7.94 36.12
C PRO A 321 5.41 -8.75 35.47
N ALA A 322 6.58 -8.14 35.28
CA ALA A 322 7.70 -8.77 34.60
C ALA A 322 8.40 -9.80 35.49
N PRO A 323 8.93 -10.90 34.91
CA PRO A 323 9.88 -11.75 35.61
C PRO A 323 11.11 -10.94 36.05
N PRO A 324 11.83 -11.38 37.10
CA PRO A 324 13.02 -10.68 37.59
C PRO A 324 14.07 -10.54 36.49
N LEU A 325 14.75 -9.40 36.43
CA LEU A 325 15.82 -9.20 35.45
C LEU A 325 17.07 -10.01 35.84
N ARG A 326 18.00 -10.18 34.89
CA ARG A 326 19.21 -11.00 35.08
C ARG A 326 19.94 -10.74 36.40
N ALA A 327 20.15 -9.48 36.78
CA ALA A 327 20.86 -9.14 38.01
C ALA A 327 20.13 -9.61 39.27
N ASP A 328 18.79 -9.49 39.28
CA ASP A 328 17.95 -9.95 40.39
C ASP A 328 17.92 -11.48 40.43
N VAL A 329 17.80 -12.13 39.27
CA VAL A 329 17.88 -13.58 39.12
C VAL A 329 19.21 -14.10 39.68
N GLU A 330 20.35 -13.54 39.23
CA GLU A 330 21.68 -13.94 39.69
C GLU A 330 21.84 -13.73 41.21
N GLY A 331 21.36 -12.61 41.76
CA GLY A 331 21.43 -12.34 43.19
C GLY A 331 20.59 -13.30 44.03
N VAL A 332 19.38 -13.64 43.58
CA VAL A 332 18.49 -14.59 44.27
C VAL A 332 19.01 -16.02 44.15
N LEU A 333 19.53 -16.41 42.98
CA LEU A 333 20.13 -17.72 42.76
C LEU A 333 21.41 -17.89 43.55
N ASP A 334 22.26 -16.86 43.65
CA ASP A 334 23.46 -16.91 44.48
C ASP A 334 23.09 -17.14 45.96
N GLN A 335 22.09 -16.43 46.49
CA GLN A 335 21.61 -16.68 47.86
C GLN A 335 21.07 -18.10 48.06
N ALA A 336 20.36 -18.64 47.07
CA ALA A 336 19.75 -19.97 47.16
C ALA A 336 20.77 -21.10 46.97
N TRP A 337 21.80 -20.89 46.16
CA TRP A 337 22.75 -21.92 45.72
C TRP A 337 24.17 -21.72 46.24
N HIS A 338 24.44 -20.69 47.04
CA HIS A 338 25.76 -20.33 47.55
C HIS A 338 26.57 -21.53 48.07
N ASP A 339 25.93 -22.37 48.89
CA ASP A 339 26.55 -23.49 49.58
C ASP A 339 26.71 -24.74 48.70
N LEU A 340 26.22 -24.73 47.46
CA LEU A 340 26.29 -25.87 46.55
C LEU A 340 27.60 -25.87 45.75
N PRO A 341 28.43 -26.94 45.83
CA PRO A 341 29.69 -27.02 45.10
C PRO A 341 29.56 -26.83 43.59
N ILE A 342 28.44 -27.27 43.01
CA ILE A 342 28.16 -27.14 41.58
C ILE A 342 27.96 -25.68 41.16
N TRP A 343 27.42 -24.82 42.04
CA TRP A 343 27.26 -23.39 41.76
C TRP A 343 28.60 -22.67 41.74
N GLN A 344 29.51 -23.05 42.65
CA GLN A 344 30.88 -22.53 42.68
C GLN A 344 31.71 -22.96 41.47
N ALA A 345 31.31 -24.04 40.79
CA ALA A 345 31.92 -24.52 39.55
C ALA A 345 31.24 -23.94 38.28
N CYS A 346 30.26 -23.04 38.45
CA CYS A 346 29.58 -22.37 37.35
C CYS A 346 30.57 -21.51 36.56
N VAL A 347 30.59 -21.70 35.24
CA VAL A 347 31.37 -20.88 34.31
C VAL A 347 30.50 -19.93 33.50
N ASP A 348 29.23 -20.29 33.27
CA ASP A 348 28.29 -19.48 32.51
C ASP A 348 26.82 -19.79 32.88
N LEU A 349 25.94 -18.81 32.67
CA LEU A 349 24.52 -18.85 33.03
C LEU A 349 23.65 -18.27 31.91
N ASP A 350 22.89 -19.14 31.26
CA ASP A 350 21.85 -18.77 30.31
C ASP A 350 20.48 -18.70 31.01
N LEU A 351 19.78 -17.59 30.79
CA LEU A 351 18.42 -17.36 31.24
C LEU A 351 17.50 -17.30 30.02
N HIS A 352 16.44 -18.10 30.01
CA HIS A 352 15.39 -18.01 29.00
C HIS A 352 14.07 -17.64 29.67
N TYR A 353 13.47 -16.54 29.23
CA TYR A 353 12.20 -16.03 29.74
C TYR A 353 11.08 -16.60 28.87
N LEU A 354 10.37 -17.60 29.39
CA LEU A 354 9.35 -18.37 28.66
C LEU A 354 8.20 -18.70 29.59
N ASP A 355 6.96 -18.68 29.09
CA ASP A 355 5.75 -19.02 29.85
C ASP A 355 5.64 -18.26 31.19
N ASN A 356 6.08 -16.99 31.22
CA ASN A 356 6.18 -16.16 32.43
C ASN A 356 7.07 -16.74 33.56
N GLN A 357 8.00 -17.62 33.19
CA GLN A 357 9.02 -18.23 34.05
C GLN A 357 10.42 -17.96 33.50
N VAL A 358 11.43 -18.19 34.34
CA VAL A 358 12.84 -18.14 33.94
C VAL A 358 13.40 -19.56 33.95
N ASP A 359 13.62 -20.12 32.76
CA ASP A 359 14.37 -21.35 32.55
C ASP A 359 15.87 -21.03 32.74
N VAL A 360 16.53 -21.78 33.62
CA VAL A 360 17.94 -21.57 33.98
C VAL A 360 18.81 -22.70 33.42
N SER A 361 19.80 -22.36 32.61
CA SER A 361 20.82 -23.30 32.13
C SER A 361 22.18 -22.94 32.71
N LEU A 362 22.69 -23.80 33.59
CA LEU A 362 23.97 -23.68 34.26
C LEU A 362 25.04 -24.43 33.48
N TYR A 363 26.16 -23.80 33.14
CA TYR A 363 27.30 -24.46 32.52
C TYR A 363 28.41 -24.61 33.55
N VAL A 364 29.00 -25.80 33.62
CA VAL A 364 30.14 -26.13 34.49
C VAL A 364 31.24 -26.79 33.66
N ASP A 365 32.49 -26.37 33.86
CA ASP A 365 33.63 -26.94 33.13
C ASP A 365 34.01 -28.33 33.67
N THR A 366 33.94 -28.49 35.00
CA THR A 366 34.20 -29.78 35.67
C THR A 366 33.18 -30.04 36.77
N LEU A 367 32.79 -31.31 36.95
CA LEU A 367 31.91 -31.73 38.04
C LEU A 367 32.69 -31.78 39.36
N PRO A 368 32.09 -31.32 40.48
CA PRO A 368 32.68 -31.50 41.81
C PRO A 368 32.95 -32.98 42.12
N PRO A 369 34.01 -33.31 42.88
CA PRO A 369 34.38 -34.68 43.18
C PRO A 369 33.22 -35.47 43.82
N GLY A 370 32.87 -36.62 43.24
CA GLY A 370 31.83 -37.50 43.78
C GLY A 370 30.38 -37.08 43.50
N GLN A 371 30.17 -36.06 42.66
CA GLN A 371 28.85 -35.61 42.26
C GLN A 371 28.54 -36.01 40.81
N ASP A 372 27.39 -36.65 40.61
CA ASP A 372 26.83 -36.88 39.28
C ASP A 372 25.95 -35.68 38.87
N LEU A 373 25.82 -35.47 37.56
CA LEU A 373 25.13 -34.34 36.94
C LEU A 373 23.64 -34.31 37.31
N ASP A 374 22.99 -35.48 37.36
CA ASP A 374 21.61 -35.62 37.81
C ASP A 374 21.46 -35.28 39.30
N ALA A 375 22.40 -35.72 40.13
CA ALA A 375 22.38 -35.41 41.57
C ALA A 375 22.60 -33.91 41.82
N ALA A 376 23.47 -33.26 41.04
CA ALA A 376 23.70 -31.82 41.09
C ALA A 376 22.46 -31.02 40.65
N ALA A 377 21.85 -31.39 39.53
CA ALA A 377 20.61 -30.78 39.05
C ALA A 377 19.46 -30.92 40.07
N GLN A 378 19.32 -32.08 40.71
CA GLN A 378 18.33 -32.29 41.78
C GLN A 378 18.62 -31.47 43.04
N ALA A 379 19.88 -31.24 43.38
CA ALA A 379 20.25 -30.38 44.52
C ALA A 379 19.86 -28.92 44.25
N LEU A 380 20.19 -28.41 43.06
CA LEU A 380 19.82 -27.05 42.63
C LEU A 380 18.29 -26.85 42.61
N ARG A 381 17.54 -27.81 42.05
CA ARG A 381 16.07 -27.77 42.05
C ARG A 381 15.48 -27.75 43.46
N ARG A 382 16.02 -28.55 44.39
CA ARG A 382 15.56 -28.55 45.78
C ARG A 382 15.82 -27.20 46.47
N ALA A 383 16.99 -26.62 46.25
CA ALA A 383 17.35 -25.33 46.81
C ALA A 383 16.53 -24.16 46.21
N ALA A 384 16.18 -24.24 44.92
CA ALA A 384 15.32 -23.24 44.25
C ALA A 384 13.81 -23.49 44.40
N SER A 385 13.38 -24.51 45.15
CA SER A 385 11.95 -24.90 45.25
C SER A 385 11.01 -23.83 45.81
N ARG A 386 11.56 -22.79 46.47
CA ARG A 386 10.80 -21.65 47.00
C ARG A 386 10.67 -20.49 46.01
N LEU A 387 11.32 -20.57 44.85
CA LEU A 387 11.28 -19.58 43.79
C LEU A 387 10.22 -20.00 42.77
N ASP A 388 9.06 -19.37 42.83
CA ASP A 388 7.88 -19.67 42.01
C ASP A 388 8.03 -19.26 40.54
N TRP A 389 8.94 -18.34 40.24
CA TRP A 389 9.28 -17.90 38.89
C TRP A 389 10.32 -18.80 38.19
N VAL A 390 11.00 -19.72 38.89
CA VAL A 390 11.99 -20.62 38.27
C VAL A 390 11.27 -21.72 37.51
N GLY A 391 11.50 -21.77 36.20
CA GLY A 391 10.96 -22.81 35.31
C GLY A 391 11.85 -24.06 35.27
N ARG A 392 12.31 -24.41 34.07
CA ARG A 392 13.20 -25.56 33.84
C ARG A 392 14.63 -25.23 34.22
N LEU A 393 15.22 -26.09 35.05
CA LEU A 393 16.63 -26.06 35.39
C LEU A 393 17.41 -27.15 34.64
N ARG A 394 18.47 -26.75 33.94
CA ARG A 394 19.41 -27.62 33.22
C ARG A 394 20.84 -27.36 33.67
N VAL A 395 21.63 -28.41 33.74
CA VAL A 395 23.08 -28.34 34.00
C VAL A 395 23.78 -28.93 32.79
N TRP A 396 24.81 -28.27 32.31
CA TRP A 396 25.61 -28.67 31.15
C TRP A 396 27.06 -28.83 31.58
N LEU A 397 27.68 -29.94 31.18
CA LEU A 397 29.11 -30.18 31.38
C LEU A 397 29.87 -29.84 30.10
N GLY A 398 30.76 -28.86 30.17
CA GLY A 398 31.55 -28.39 29.06
C GLY A 398 32.00 -26.93 29.26
N PRO A 399 32.85 -26.39 28.37
CA PRO A 399 33.53 -25.10 28.56
C PRO A 399 32.61 -23.86 28.51
N GLY A 400 31.29 -24.01 28.59
CA GLY A 400 30.32 -22.93 28.40
C GLY A 400 30.24 -22.46 26.94
N LYS A 401 29.69 -21.26 26.72
CA LYS A 401 29.79 -20.57 25.44
C LYS A 401 31.17 -19.93 25.34
N GLY A 402 31.98 -20.41 24.38
CA GLY A 402 33.23 -19.78 23.97
C GLY A 402 32.99 -18.49 23.21
#